data_AF-A0A9Q2ETC3-F1
#
_entry.id   AF-A0A9Q2ETC3-F1
#
_cell.length_a   1.000
_cell.length_b   1.000
_cell.length_c   1.000
_cell.angle_alpha   90.00
_cell.angle_beta   90.00
_cell.angle_gamma   90.00
#
_symmetry.space_group_name_H-M   'P 1'
#
loop_
_entity.id
_entity.type
_entity.pdbx_description
1 polymer ?
#
loop_
_entity_poly.entity_id
_entity_poly.type
_entity_poly.pdbx_seq_one_letter_code
_entity_poly.pdbx_strand_id
1 'polypeptide(L)'
;MYIFELVKPGSRIKSEDREFAWKFESLLRHLETAFYDANISLNFFEHERNSQSHRDASSHEQWTSDFQRRQILEQQVREEFGYQPYENQDVVRFEAEVRLKREKWGRGSIPLNHQHQFIFLHAKSFLYAMDTIDKFLKVLSEEPGSPHKIRDLHAQIGKDFPDLRAVRNSAQHLEDRARGLGAGRIPKPLELKPLDNGFINAPQGALMLNNLFGSKFGCTMADGHYGEVDISAESLHKLQLVIQEVFNSFEWEGPKDHLPR
;
A
#
# COMPACT_ATOMS: atom_id res chain seq x y z
N MET A 1 -6.95 -14.93 5.06
CA MET A 1 -5.58 -14.80 4.52
C MET A 1 -5.59 -15.45 3.15
N TYR A 2 -5.17 -14.72 2.12
CA TYR A 2 -5.03 -15.25 0.77
C TYR A 2 -3.58 -15.68 0.56
N ILE A 3 -3.36 -16.92 0.15
CA ILE A 3 -2.05 -17.42 -0.27
C ILE A 3 -2.11 -17.61 -1.78
N PHE A 4 -1.30 -16.84 -2.51
CA PHE A 4 -1.21 -16.98 -3.95
C PHE A 4 0.03 -17.80 -4.29
N GLU A 5 -0.20 -18.90 -5.01
CA GLU A 5 0.81 -19.92 -5.24
C GLU A 5 1.52 -19.74 -6.58
N LEU A 6 2.78 -20.13 -6.65
CA LEU A 6 3.53 -20.21 -7.91
C LEU A 6 4.22 -21.57 -7.99
N VAL A 7 4.41 -22.08 -9.20
CA VAL A 7 5.18 -23.29 -9.47
C VAL A 7 6.42 -22.88 -10.24
N LYS A 8 7.59 -23.06 -9.63
CA LYS A 8 8.87 -22.92 -10.31
C LYS A 8 9.17 -24.23 -11.06
N PRO A 9 9.28 -24.22 -12.41
CA PRO A 9 9.33 -25.47 -13.18
C PRO A 9 10.63 -26.27 -13.02
N GLY A 10 11.68 -25.70 -12.44
CA GLY A 10 12.89 -26.40 -12.01
C GLY A 10 13.77 -25.54 -11.11
N SER A 11 14.93 -26.07 -10.72
CA SER A 11 15.85 -25.36 -9.83
C SER A 11 16.74 -24.37 -10.58
N ARG A 12 17.03 -24.63 -11.86
CA ARG A 12 17.90 -23.82 -12.72
C ARG A 12 17.36 -23.69 -14.14
N ILE A 13 17.69 -22.59 -14.82
CA ILE A 13 17.41 -22.41 -16.24
C ILE A 13 18.40 -23.25 -17.04
N LYS A 14 17.88 -24.06 -17.96
CA LYS A 14 18.67 -24.89 -18.84
C LYS A 14 19.22 -24.03 -20.00
N SER A 15 20.52 -23.78 -19.98
CA SER A 15 21.23 -23.01 -21.02
C SER A 15 22.70 -23.41 -21.07
N GLU A 16 23.30 -23.41 -22.26
CA GLU A 16 24.75 -23.58 -22.43
C GLU A 16 25.52 -22.34 -21.94
N ASP A 17 24.91 -21.15 -22.07
CA ASP A 17 25.42 -19.91 -21.52
C ASP A 17 25.03 -19.80 -20.03
N ARG A 18 26.05 -19.93 -19.17
CA ARG A 18 25.91 -19.84 -17.72
C ARG A 18 25.66 -18.42 -17.22
N GLU A 19 26.22 -17.41 -17.89
CA GLU A 19 26.00 -16.02 -17.50
C GLU A 19 24.55 -15.62 -17.78
N PHE A 20 24.03 -16.04 -18.93
CA PHE A 20 22.61 -15.92 -19.27
C PHE A 20 21.72 -16.55 -18.18
N ALA A 21 21.93 -17.82 -17.85
CA ALA A 21 21.11 -18.53 -16.87
C ALA A 21 21.13 -17.83 -15.51
N TRP A 22 22.32 -17.46 -15.02
CA TRP A 22 22.47 -16.80 -13.72
C TRP A 22 21.80 -15.43 -13.67
N LYS A 23 21.91 -14.65 -14.75
CA LYS A 23 21.28 -13.34 -14.87
C LYS A 23 19.75 -13.44 -14.81
N PHE A 24 19.16 -14.31 -15.63
CA PHE A 24 17.71 -14.49 -15.66
C PHE A 24 17.18 -15.09 -14.36
N GLU A 25 17.86 -16.07 -13.77
CA GLU A 25 17.49 -16.59 -12.44
C GLU A 25 17.52 -15.49 -11.36
N SER A 26 18.47 -14.57 -11.41
CA SER A 26 18.54 -13.45 -10.48
C SER A 26 17.35 -12.49 -10.66
N LEU A 27 17.04 -12.14 -11.91
CA LEU A 27 15.88 -11.27 -12.22
C LEU A 27 14.56 -11.92 -11.80
N LEU A 28 14.39 -13.22 -12.06
CA LEU A 28 13.22 -13.99 -11.65
C LEU A 28 13.07 -14.05 -10.12
N ARG A 29 14.17 -14.18 -9.36
CA ARG A 29 14.12 -14.13 -7.89
C ARG A 29 13.66 -12.78 -7.36
N HIS A 30 14.04 -11.68 -8.01
CA HIS A 30 13.54 -10.36 -7.63
C HIS A 30 12.06 -10.18 -7.97
N LEU A 31 11.62 -10.69 -9.13
CA LEU A 31 10.21 -10.74 -9.51
C LEU A 31 9.38 -11.54 -8.49
N GLU A 32 9.88 -12.70 -8.07
CA GLU A 32 9.28 -13.55 -7.03
C GLU A 32 9.17 -12.81 -5.68
N THR A 33 10.23 -12.11 -5.27
CA THR A 33 10.23 -11.35 -4.01
C THR A 33 9.19 -10.21 -4.04
N ALA A 34 9.12 -9.48 -5.15
CA ALA A 34 8.11 -8.44 -5.34
C ALA A 34 6.68 -9.00 -5.33
N PHE A 35 6.48 -10.22 -5.82
CA PHE A 35 5.19 -10.91 -5.73
C PHE A 35 4.81 -11.26 -4.27
N TYR A 36 5.77 -11.71 -3.47
CA TYR A 36 5.53 -11.93 -2.04
C TYR A 36 5.20 -10.63 -1.31
N ASP A 37 5.91 -9.54 -1.60
CA ASP A 37 5.61 -8.22 -1.05
C ASP A 37 4.18 -7.78 -1.36
N ALA A 38 3.72 -8.03 -2.59
CA ALA A 38 2.32 -7.78 -2.99
C ALA A 38 1.34 -8.67 -2.20
N ASN A 39 1.60 -9.98 -2.10
CA ASN A 39 0.70 -10.89 -1.37
C ASN A 39 0.61 -10.56 0.12
N ILE A 40 1.74 -10.27 0.76
CA ILE A 40 1.79 -9.87 2.17
C ILE A 40 1.05 -8.54 2.37
N SER A 41 1.33 -7.55 1.53
CA SER A 41 0.70 -6.23 1.62
C SER A 41 -0.82 -6.30 1.46
N LEU A 42 -1.32 -7.13 0.53
CA LEU A 42 -2.75 -7.36 0.35
C LEU A 42 -3.39 -7.94 1.62
N ASN A 43 -2.76 -8.94 2.24
CA ASN A 43 -3.30 -9.57 3.45
C ASN A 43 -3.40 -8.58 4.62
N PHE A 44 -2.37 -7.75 4.82
CA PHE A 44 -2.41 -6.73 5.86
C PHE A 44 -3.40 -5.61 5.54
N PHE A 45 -3.52 -5.21 4.26
CA PHE A 45 -4.53 -4.25 3.83
C PHE A 45 -5.95 -4.74 4.15
N GLU A 46 -6.27 -5.99 3.79
CA GLU A 46 -7.57 -6.60 4.07
C GLU A 46 -7.79 -6.80 5.57
N HIS A 47 -6.74 -7.13 6.35
CA HIS A 47 -6.85 -7.22 7.79
C HIS A 47 -7.22 -5.87 8.43
N GLU A 48 -6.55 -4.78 8.04
CA GLU A 48 -6.84 -3.44 8.55
C GLU A 48 -8.24 -2.96 8.13
N ARG A 49 -8.62 -3.21 6.87
CA ARG A 49 -9.94 -2.86 6.35
C ARG A 49 -11.08 -3.55 7.12
N ASN A 50 -10.94 -4.84 7.42
CA ASN A 50 -11.92 -5.59 8.20
C ASN A 50 -11.90 -5.18 9.68
N SER A 51 -10.73 -4.87 10.23
CA SER A 51 -10.58 -4.44 11.63
C SER A 51 -11.22 -3.08 11.90
N GLN A 52 -11.24 -2.16 10.94
CA GLN A 52 -11.93 -0.89 11.07
C GLN A 52 -13.45 -1.08 11.24
N SER A 53 -14.06 -1.98 10.45
CA SER A 53 -15.50 -2.29 10.52
C SER A 53 -15.96 -2.80 11.90
N HIS A 54 -15.11 -3.56 12.60
CA HIS A 54 -15.46 -4.12 13.91
C HIS A 54 -15.28 -3.16 15.10
N ARG A 55 -14.54 -2.05 14.95
CA ARG A 55 -14.23 -1.13 16.05
C ARG A 55 -15.38 -0.18 16.40
N ASP A 56 -16.25 0.12 15.45
CA ASP A 56 -17.40 1.00 15.70
C ASP A 56 -18.43 0.37 16.67
N ALA A 57 -18.34 -0.94 16.92
CA ALA A 57 -19.27 -1.69 17.75
C ALA A 57 -18.89 -1.77 19.26
N SER A 58 -17.67 -1.43 19.68
CA SER A 58 -17.18 -1.68 21.06
C SER A 58 -17.28 -0.49 22.04
N SER A 59 -18.12 0.50 21.75
CA SER A 59 -17.89 1.87 22.22
C SER A 59 -18.35 2.21 23.65
N HIS A 60 -19.35 1.53 24.24
CA HIS A 60 -19.97 2.06 25.47
C HIS A 60 -19.19 1.78 26.77
N GLU A 61 -18.71 0.54 26.97
CA GLU A 61 -17.96 0.17 28.17
C GLU A 61 -16.58 0.84 28.21
N GLN A 62 -15.91 0.90 27.05
CA GLN A 62 -14.63 1.59 26.91
C GLN A 62 -14.76 3.08 27.18
N TRP A 63 -15.84 3.71 26.70
CA TRP A 63 -16.09 5.12 26.94
C TRP A 63 -16.30 5.42 28.42
N THR A 64 -17.09 4.59 29.12
CA THR A 64 -17.34 4.73 30.56
C THR A 64 -16.05 4.56 31.37
N SER A 65 -15.24 3.56 31.04
CA SER A 65 -13.95 3.31 31.69
C SER A 65 -12.95 4.46 31.47
N ASP A 66 -12.84 4.94 30.23
CA ASP A 66 -11.98 6.08 29.87
C ASP A 66 -12.42 7.36 30.58
N PHE A 67 -13.74 7.59 30.72
CA PHE A 67 -14.28 8.73 31.44
C PHE A 67 -13.91 8.70 32.93
N GLN A 68 -14.13 7.57 33.60
CA GLN A 68 -13.76 7.39 35.01
C GLN A 68 -12.25 7.55 35.22
N ARG A 69 -11.43 6.96 34.35
CA ARG A 69 -9.98 7.07 34.44
C ARG A 69 -9.50 8.50 34.24
N ARG A 70 -10.13 9.25 33.33
CA ARG A 70 -9.81 10.67 33.10
C ARG A 70 -10.09 11.52 34.34
N GLN A 71 -11.21 11.31 35.03
CA GLN A 71 -11.52 12.06 36.25
C GLN A 71 -10.46 11.86 37.34
N ILE A 72 -9.99 10.63 37.53
CA ILE A 72 -8.91 10.32 38.48
C ILE A 72 -7.61 11.05 38.10
N LEU A 73 -7.25 11.01 36.82
CA LEU A 73 -6.03 11.67 36.33
C LEU A 73 -6.11 13.20 36.46
N GLU A 74 -7.27 13.80 36.19
CA GLU A 74 -7.46 15.24 36.39
C GLU A 74 -7.29 15.65 37.86
N GLN A 75 -7.79 14.84 38.79
CA GLN A 75 -7.59 15.09 40.22
C GLN A 75 -6.10 15.02 40.59
N GLN A 76 -5.39 13.97 40.14
CA GLN A 76 -3.96 13.81 40.38
C GLN A 76 -3.14 14.98 39.84
N VAL A 77 -3.44 15.44 38.62
CA VAL A 77 -2.75 16.59 38.02
C VAL A 77 -2.98 17.88 38.83
N ARG A 78 -4.20 18.11 39.33
CA ARG A 78 -4.50 19.28 40.19
C ARG A 78 -3.68 19.24 41.48
N GLU A 79 -3.64 18.09 42.13
CA GLU A 79 -2.87 17.88 43.36
C GLU A 79 -1.37 18.09 43.14
N GLU A 80 -0.82 17.54 42.05
CA GLU A 80 0.60 17.70 41.70
C GLU A 80 0.99 19.15 41.36
N PHE A 81 0.12 19.89 40.67
CA PHE A 81 0.40 21.26 40.25
C PHE A 81 -0.04 22.32 41.28
N GLY A 82 -0.69 21.90 42.37
CA GLY A 82 -1.18 22.79 43.42
C GLY A 82 -2.35 23.68 42.99
N TYR A 83 -3.10 23.28 41.96
CA TYR A 83 -4.22 24.05 41.44
C TYR A 83 -5.48 23.84 42.27
N GLN A 84 -6.21 24.94 42.51
CA GLN A 84 -7.53 24.88 43.12
C GLN A 84 -8.57 24.29 42.15
N PRO A 85 -9.74 23.86 42.64
CA PRO A 85 -10.85 23.47 41.77
C PRO A 85 -11.16 24.57 40.74
N TYR A 86 -11.32 24.18 39.48
CA TYR A 86 -11.60 25.06 38.33
C TYR A 86 -10.45 26.00 37.90
N GLU A 87 -9.32 26.01 38.60
CA GLU A 87 -8.12 26.74 38.20
C GLU A 87 -7.38 25.98 37.07
N ASN A 88 -6.92 26.73 36.05
CA ASN A 88 -6.15 26.19 34.92
C ASN A 88 -6.77 24.92 34.29
N GLN A 89 -8.10 24.89 34.17
CA GLN A 89 -8.85 23.69 33.78
C GLN A 89 -8.37 23.10 32.44
N ASP A 90 -8.02 23.95 31.47
CA ASP A 90 -7.51 23.49 30.17
C ASP A 90 -6.15 22.78 30.29
N VAL A 91 -5.25 23.28 31.14
CA VAL A 91 -3.94 22.67 31.41
C VAL A 91 -4.12 21.32 32.08
N VAL A 92 -4.97 21.27 33.11
CA VAL A 92 -5.29 20.03 33.83
C VAL A 92 -5.88 18.99 32.87
N ARG A 93 -6.86 19.38 32.06
CA ARG A 93 -7.54 18.51 31.11
C ARG A 93 -6.57 17.97 30.07
N PHE A 94 -5.72 18.83 29.50
CA PHE A 94 -4.73 18.44 28.51
C PHE A 94 -3.73 17.42 29.10
N GLU A 95 -3.17 17.70 30.27
CA GLU A 95 -2.19 16.82 30.91
C GLU A 95 -2.82 15.46 31.29
N ALA A 96 -4.04 15.46 31.84
CA ALA A 96 -4.78 14.24 32.13
C ALA A 96 -5.06 13.42 30.86
N GLU A 97 -5.38 14.07 29.74
CA GLU A 97 -5.56 13.42 28.44
C GLU A 97 -4.26 12.80 27.92
N VAL A 98 -3.12 13.50 28.06
CA VAL A 98 -1.80 12.98 27.67
C VAL A 98 -1.45 11.74 28.49
N ARG A 99 -1.65 11.77 29.81
CA ARG A 99 -1.40 10.62 30.69
C ARG A 99 -2.30 9.44 30.35
N LEU A 100 -3.60 9.68 30.15
CA LEU A 100 -4.55 8.64 29.74
C LEU A 100 -4.13 7.97 28.43
N LYS A 101 -3.75 8.77 27.42
CA LYS A 101 -3.25 8.25 26.14
C LYS A 101 -2.01 7.38 26.34
N ARG A 102 -1.02 7.84 27.13
CA ARG A 102 0.20 7.08 27.43
C ARG A 102 -0.08 5.79 28.18
N GLU A 103 -1.01 5.77 29.13
CA GLU A 103 -1.43 4.54 29.80
C GLU A 103 -2.05 3.54 28.82
N LYS A 104 -2.93 4.01 27.93
CA LYS A 104 -3.53 3.17 26.89
C LYS A 104 -2.46 2.60 25.96
N TRP A 105 -1.51 3.43 25.53
CA TRP A 105 -0.40 2.99 24.68
C TRP A 105 0.52 2.00 25.37
N GLY A 106 0.82 2.21 26.66
CA GLY A 106 1.60 1.27 27.47
C GLY A 106 0.94 -0.10 27.64
N ARG A 107 -0.39 -0.18 27.47
CA ARG A 107 -1.17 -1.43 27.46
C ARG A 107 -1.38 -2.01 26.05
N GLY A 108 -0.72 -1.45 25.03
CA GLY A 108 -0.79 -1.93 23.65
C GLY A 108 -1.92 -1.31 22.81
N SER A 109 -2.65 -0.30 23.31
CA SER A 109 -3.61 0.42 22.47
C SER A 109 -2.88 1.26 21.42
N ILE A 110 -3.31 1.18 20.17
CA ILE A 110 -2.70 1.93 19.07
C ILE A 110 -3.40 3.29 18.92
N PRO A 111 -2.69 4.41 18.73
CA PRO A 111 -3.30 5.72 18.46
C PRO A 111 -4.22 5.66 17.23
N LEU A 112 -5.39 6.30 17.31
CA LEU A 112 -6.36 6.33 16.19
C LEU A 112 -5.73 6.83 14.89
N ASN A 113 -4.92 7.88 14.95
CA ASN A 113 -4.21 8.41 13.80
C ASN A 113 -3.25 7.40 13.17
N HIS A 114 -2.66 6.48 13.94
CA HIS A 114 -1.78 5.44 13.39
C HIS A 114 -2.60 4.30 12.77
N GLN A 115 -3.70 3.92 13.42
CA GLN A 115 -4.62 2.91 12.89
C GLN A 115 -5.12 3.29 11.50
N HIS A 116 -5.51 4.56 11.33
CA HIS A 116 -5.97 5.04 10.03
C HIS A 116 -4.84 5.12 8.99
N GLN A 117 -3.58 5.17 9.40
CA GLN A 117 -2.43 5.21 8.50
C GLN A 117 -1.95 3.81 8.09
N PHE A 118 -2.20 2.76 8.88
CA PHE A 118 -1.81 1.39 8.52
C PHE A 118 -2.46 0.92 7.22
N ILE A 119 -3.74 1.19 7.02
CA ILE A 119 -4.42 0.83 5.77
C ILE A 119 -3.75 1.50 4.55
N PHE A 120 -3.38 2.78 4.66
CA PHE A 120 -2.68 3.49 3.59
C PHE A 120 -1.24 3.02 3.41
N LEU A 121 -0.57 2.62 4.49
CA LEU A 121 0.77 2.04 4.43
C LEU A 121 0.75 0.74 3.61
N HIS A 122 -0.16 -0.18 3.93
CA HIS A 122 -0.29 -1.45 3.21
C HIS A 122 -0.75 -1.26 1.76
N ALA A 123 -1.66 -0.32 1.52
CA ALA A 123 -2.07 0.08 0.18
C ALA A 123 -0.88 0.55 -0.69
N LYS A 124 -0.04 1.43 -0.14
CA LYS A 124 1.17 1.91 -0.82
C LYS A 124 2.20 0.80 -1.04
N SER A 125 2.41 -0.07 -0.05
CA SER A 125 3.31 -1.21 -0.19
C SER A 125 2.86 -2.15 -1.32
N PHE A 126 1.55 -2.42 -1.43
CA PHE A 126 0.99 -3.18 -2.54
C PHE A 126 1.24 -2.48 -3.89
N LEU A 127 0.90 -1.19 -3.99
CA LEU A 127 1.14 -0.38 -5.19
C LEU A 127 2.63 -0.39 -5.63
N TYR A 128 3.55 -0.28 -4.68
CA TYR A 128 4.99 -0.31 -4.95
C TYR A 128 5.48 -1.69 -5.37
N ALA A 129 4.93 -2.75 -4.79
CA ALA A 129 5.23 -4.12 -5.21
C ALA A 129 4.75 -4.37 -6.65
N MET A 130 3.55 -3.92 -7.02
CA MET A 130 3.03 -3.98 -8.40
C MET A 130 3.92 -3.23 -9.40
N ASP A 131 4.31 -1.99 -9.10
CA ASP A 131 5.22 -1.21 -9.96
C ASP A 131 6.62 -1.85 -10.05
N THR A 132 7.07 -2.51 -8.99
CA THR A 132 8.33 -3.26 -9.00
C THR A 132 8.24 -4.50 -9.90
N ILE A 133 7.14 -5.23 -9.86
CA ILE A 133 6.83 -6.33 -10.79
C ILE A 133 6.86 -5.83 -12.24
N ASP A 134 6.12 -4.76 -12.54
CA ASP A 134 6.08 -4.14 -13.88
C ASP A 134 7.49 -3.78 -14.39
N LYS A 135 8.31 -3.14 -13.54
CA LYS A 135 9.69 -2.80 -13.88
C LYS A 135 10.57 -4.02 -14.14
N PHE A 136 10.48 -5.07 -13.33
CA PHE A 136 11.26 -6.28 -13.56
C PHE A 136 10.82 -7.03 -14.82
N LEU A 137 9.51 -7.06 -15.11
CA LEU A 137 9.00 -7.61 -16.36
C LEU A 137 9.51 -6.84 -17.57
N LYS A 138 9.54 -5.51 -17.49
CA LYS A 138 10.14 -4.66 -18.51
C LYS A 138 11.59 -5.04 -18.75
N VAL A 139 12.41 -5.06 -17.69
CA VAL A 139 13.84 -5.43 -17.78
C VAL A 139 13.96 -6.81 -18.41
N LEU A 140 13.27 -7.83 -17.86
CA LEU A 140 13.27 -9.19 -18.41
C LEU A 140 12.91 -9.20 -19.90
N SER A 141 11.95 -8.40 -20.36
CA SER A 141 11.53 -8.36 -21.77
C SER A 141 12.54 -7.71 -22.73
N GLU A 142 13.42 -6.84 -22.21
CA GLU A 142 14.42 -6.08 -22.97
C GLU A 142 15.80 -6.76 -22.96
N GLU A 143 16.01 -7.73 -22.07
CA GLU A 143 17.29 -8.43 -21.93
C GLU A 143 17.60 -9.35 -23.15
N PRO A 144 18.87 -9.38 -23.63
CA PRO A 144 19.26 -10.26 -24.73
C PRO A 144 19.01 -11.74 -24.41
N GLY A 145 18.42 -12.46 -25.37
CA GLY A 145 18.04 -13.87 -25.23
C GLY A 145 16.74 -14.11 -24.45
N SER A 146 16.03 -13.05 -24.05
CA SER A 146 14.73 -13.17 -23.39
C SER A 146 13.68 -13.83 -24.29
N PRO A 147 12.87 -14.77 -23.77
CA PRO A 147 11.73 -15.31 -24.49
C PRO A 147 10.77 -14.20 -24.94
N HIS A 148 10.44 -14.16 -26.24
CA HIS A 148 9.56 -13.14 -26.83
C HIS A 148 8.22 -12.96 -26.09
N LYS A 149 7.70 -14.04 -25.53
CA LYS A 149 6.45 -14.07 -24.75
C LYS A 149 6.47 -13.11 -23.55
N ILE A 150 7.63 -12.86 -22.93
CA ILE A 150 7.75 -11.94 -21.79
C ILE A 150 7.40 -10.51 -22.17
N ARG A 151 7.70 -10.10 -23.42
CA ARG A 151 7.32 -8.77 -23.92
C ARG A 151 5.80 -8.61 -24.01
N ASP A 152 5.10 -9.66 -24.45
CA ASP A 152 3.65 -9.65 -24.55
C ASP A 152 3.00 -9.65 -23.16
N LEU A 153 3.59 -10.39 -22.21
CA LEU A 153 3.19 -10.40 -20.80
C LEU A 153 3.38 -9.03 -20.13
N HIS A 154 4.50 -8.35 -20.36
CA HIS A 154 4.69 -6.98 -19.88
C HIS A 154 3.68 -6.00 -20.50
N ALA A 155 3.37 -6.13 -21.81
CA ALA A 155 2.34 -5.32 -22.43
C ALA A 155 0.93 -5.58 -21.84
N GLN A 156 0.66 -6.81 -21.38
CA GLN A 156 -0.59 -7.15 -20.71
C GLN A 156 -0.74 -6.42 -19.37
N ILE A 157 0.33 -6.29 -18.58
CA ILE A 157 0.32 -5.50 -17.33
C ILE A 157 -0.11 -4.05 -17.57
N GLY A 158 0.41 -3.41 -18.62
CA GLY A 158 0.03 -2.04 -18.98
C GLY A 158 -1.44 -1.88 -19.39
N LYS A 159 -2.08 -2.96 -19.87
CA LYS A 159 -3.52 -2.97 -20.19
C LYS A 159 -4.38 -3.22 -18.96
N ASP A 160 -3.95 -4.14 -18.10
CA ASP A 160 -4.69 -4.51 -16.88
C ASP A 160 -4.60 -3.42 -15.80
N PHE A 161 -3.50 -2.66 -15.78
CA PHE A 161 -3.21 -1.64 -14.77
C PHE A 161 -2.71 -0.33 -15.41
N PRO A 162 -3.54 0.36 -16.22
CA PRO A 162 -3.12 1.51 -17.01
C PRO A 162 -2.58 2.68 -16.18
N ASP A 163 -3.15 2.89 -14.99
CA ASP A 163 -2.80 4.02 -14.12
C ASP A 163 -1.66 3.72 -13.15
N LEU A 164 -1.20 2.47 -13.05
CA LEU A 164 -0.27 1.99 -12.03
C LEU A 164 0.94 2.91 -11.85
N ARG A 165 1.65 3.17 -12.96
CA ARG A 165 2.86 3.98 -12.94
C ARG A 165 2.59 5.43 -12.53
N ALA A 166 1.49 6.01 -13.02
CA ALA A 166 1.18 7.42 -12.80
C ALA A 166 0.65 7.68 -11.38
N VAL A 167 -0.15 6.75 -10.84
CA VAL A 167 -0.58 6.74 -9.43
C VAL A 167 0.61 6.54 -8.52
N ARG A 168 1.49 5.56 -8.80
CA ARG A 168 2.71 5.34 -8.02
C ARG A 168 3.62 6.57 -8.00
N ASN A 169 3.89 7.18 -9.16
CA ASN A 169 4.70 8.39 -9.23
C ASN A 169 4.11 9.53 -8.39
N SER A 170 2.78 9.68 -8.40
CA SER A 170 2.10 10.75 -7.65
C SER A 170 2.09 10.48 -6.15
N ALA A 171 2.02 9.21 -5.73
CA ALA A 171 2.20 8.81 -4.34
C ALA A 171 3.64 9.04 -3.83
N GLN A 172 4.65 8.86 -4.69
CA GLN A 172 6.06 9.13 -4.37
C GLN A 172 6.41 10.61 -4.34
N HIS A 173 5.78 11.42 -5.19
CA HIS A 173 5.98 12.87 -5.28
C HIS A 173 4.79 13.64 -4.71
N LEU A 174 4.35 13.21 -3.53
CA LEU A 174 3.17 13.76 -2.87
C LEU A 174 3.33 15.25 -2.57
N GLU A 175 4.52 15.69 -2.24
CA GLU A 175 4.88 17.09 -1.97
C GLU A 175 4.70 18.00 -3.19
N ASP A 176 4.94 17.48 -4.41
CA ASP A 176 4.67 18.22 -5.64
C ASP A 176 3.18 18.28 -5.91
N ARG A 177 2.49 17.13 -5.78
CA ARG A 177 1.03 17.05 -6.00
C ARG A 177 0.26 17.90 -5.00
N ALA A 178 0.66 17.92 -3.73
CA ALA A 178 0.05 18.73 -2.68
C ALA A 178 0.15 20.24 -2.95
N ARG A 179 1.17 20.67 -3.71
CA ARG A 179 1.33 22.05 -4.18
C ARG A 179 0.57 22.35 -5.47
N GLY A 180 -0.19 21.38 -6.00
CA GLY A 180 -0.88 21.51 -7.28
C GLY A 180 0.09 21.56 -8.46
N LEU A 181 1.21 20.85 -8.38
CA LEU A 181 2.23 20.81 -9.44
C LEU A 181 2.23 19.45 -10.16
N GLY A 182 2.54 19.46 -11.45
CA GLY A 182 2.71 18.30 -12.32
C GLY A 182 4.08 17.61 -12.15
N ALA A 183 4.47 16.79 -13.12
CA ALA A 183 5.77 16.12 -13.11
C ALA A 183 6.87 16.96 -13.80
N GLY A 184 8.13 16.67 -13.48
CA GLY A 184 9.31 17.23 -14.15
C GLY A 184 10.27 17.94 -13.18
N ARG A 185 11.47 18.29 -13.67
CA ARG A 185 12.49 19.00 -12.86
C ARG A 185 12.05 20.40 -12.44
N ILE A 186 11.30 21.08 -13.30
CA ILE A 186 10.64 22.35 -13.03
C ILE A 186 9.15 22.11 -13.27
N PRO A 187 8.42 21.62 -12.26
CA PRO A 187 7.06 21.17 -12.46
C PRO A 187 6.12 22.37 -12.67
N LYS A 188 5.22 22.24 -13.63
CA LYS A 188 4.22 23.28 -13.96
C LYS A 188 2.99 23.14 -13.06
N PRO A 189 2.20 24.21 -12.85
CA PRO A 189 0.88 24.11 -12.25
C PRO A 189 0.02 23.07 -12.97
N LEU A 190 -0.72 22.31 -12.19
CA LEU A 190 -1.51 21.17 -12.62
C LEU A 190 -2.90 21.63 -13.03
N GLU A 191 -3.32 21.23 -14.23
CA GLU A 191 -4.66 21.51 -14.73
C GLU A 191 -5.60 20.37 -14.35
N LEU A 192 -6.36 20.55 -13.26
CA LEU A 192 -7.30 19.55 -12.79
C LEU A 192 -8.34 19.22 -13.87
N LYS A 193 -8.59 17.92 -14.05
CA LYS A 193 -9.59 17.41 -14.99
C LYS A 193 -10.83 16.94 -14.25
N PRO A 194 -12.01 16.97 -14.88
CA PRO A 194 -13.26 16.52 -14.27
C PRO A 194 -13.13 15.12 -13.68
N LEU A 195 -13.75 14.90 -12.52
CA LEU A 195 -13.76 13.63 -11.81
C LEU A 195 -15.21 13.26 -11.47
N ASP A 196 -15.63 12.08 -11.88
CA ASP A 196 -16.79 11.40 -11.31
C ASP A 196 -16.43 9.92 -11.13
N ASN A 197 -16.27 9.49 -9.88
CA ASN A 197 -15.95 8.10 -9.54
C ASN A 197 -17.06 7.43 -8.70
N GLY A 198 -18.27 8.01 -8.69
CA GLY A 198 -19.40 7.53 -7.89
C GLY A 198 -19.34 7.88 -6.39
N PHE A 199 -18.16 8.20 -5.85
CA PHE A 199 -17.99 8.69 -4.47
C PHE A 199 -17.84 10.21 -4.43
N ILE A 200 -17.19 10.78 -5.44
CA ILE A 200 -16.95 12.22 -5.60
C ILE A 200 -17.32 12.61 -7.02
N ASN A 201 -18.12 13.67 -7.14
CA ASN A 201 -18.41 14.35 -8.39
C ASN A 201 -17.86 15.79 -8.33
N ALA A 202 -16.81 16.04 -9.11
CA ALA A 202 -16.12 17.30 -9.23
C ALA A 202 -15.96 17.65 -10.72
N PRO A 203 -16.95 18.33 -11.34
CA PRO A 203 -16.94 18.63 -12.76
C PRO A 203 -15.84 19.65 -13.16
N GLN A 204 -15.31 20.40 -12.19
CA GLN A 204 -14.16 21.29 -12.38
C GLN A 204 -12.82 20.61 -12.00
N GLY A 205 -12.87 19.32 -11.65
CA GLY A 205 -11.76 18.56 -11.11
C GLY A 205 -11.52 18.80 -9.61
N ALA A 206 -10.82 17.85 -9.00
CA ALA A 206 -10.43 17.92 -7.59
C ALA A 206 -9.01 17.40 -7.40
N LEU A 207 -8.25 18.05 -6.51
CA LEU A 207 -6.95 17.56 -6.10
C LEU A 207 -7.13 16.48 -5.05
N MET A 208 -6.87 15.24 -5.46
CA MET A 208 -7.06 14.03 -4.67
C MET A 208 -5.70 13.45 -4.31
N LEU A 209 -5.38 13.42 -3.01
CA LEU A 209 -4.10 12.94 -2.51
C LEU A 209 -4.30 11.68 -1.68
N ASN A 210 -3.69 10.56 -2.10
CA ASN A 210 -3.70 9.27 -1.38
C ASN A 210 -5.10 8.88 -0.86
N ASN A 211 -6.08 8.78 -1.75
CA ASN A 211 -7.44 8.41 -1.37
C ASN A 211 -7.66 6.91 -1.49
N LEU A 212 -8.58 6.40 -0.66
CA LEU A 212 -9.00 5.02 -0.70
C LEU A 212 -10.54 4.97 -0.80
N PHE A 213 -11.04 4.44 -1.91
CA PHE A 213 -12.47 4.20 -2.12
C PHE A 213 -12.72 2.70 -2.26
N GLY A 214 -13.19 2.08 -1.17
CA GLY A 214 -13.24 0.63 -1.07
C GLY A 214 -11.82 0.02 -1.08
N SER A 215 -11.51 -0.80 -2.08
CA SER A 215 -10.18 -1.37 -2.31
C SER A 215 -9.30 -0.51 -3.24
N LYS A 216 -9.86 0.53 -3.85
CA LYS A 216 -9.17 1.32 -4.86
C LYS A 216 -8.36 2.44 -4.23
N PHE A 217 -7.05 2.40 -4.43
CA PHE A 217 -6.14 3.48 -4.03
C PHE A 217 -5.90 4.41 -5.22
N GLY A 218 -6.19 5.69 -5.05
CA GLY A 218 -6.12 6.63 -6.15
C GLY A 218 -5.71 8.05 -5.76
N CYS A 219 -5.22 8.76 -6.76
CA CYS A 219 -4.74 10.13 -6.62
C CYS A 219 -4.82 10.88 -7.95
N THR A 220 -4.80 12.20 -7.88
CA THR A 220 -4.61 13.05 -9.05
C THR A 220 -3.21 12.87 -9.61
N MET A 221 -3.13 12.46 -10.87
CA MET A 221 -1.92 12.21 -11.62
C MET A 221 -1.31 13.51 -12.16
N ALA A 222 -0.09 13.42 -12.70
CA ALA A 222 0.67 14.58 -13.18
C ALA A 222 0.01 15.34 -14.33
N ASP A 223 -0.92 14.70 -15.05
CA ASP A 223 -1.69 15.25 -16.16
C ASP A 223 -3.03 15.86 -15.73
N GLY A 224 -3.35 15.79 -14.43
CA GLY A 224 -4.57 16.35 -13.85
C GLY A 224 -5.76 15.41 -13.77
N HIS A 225 -5.70 14.22 -14.38
CA HIS A 225 -6.73 13.20 -14.22
C HIS A 225 -6.59 12.49 -12.87
N TYR A 226 -7.70 11.99 -12.35
CA TYR A 226 -7.67 11.03 -11.25
C TYR A 226 -7.37 9.64 -11.81
N GLY A 227 -6.37 8.97 -11.24
CA GLY A 227 -6.09 7.57 -11.53
C GLY A 227 -6.22 6.72 -10.29
N GLU A 228 -6.47 5.43 -10.48
CA GLU A 228 -6.67 4.47 -9.39
C GLU A 228 -6.05 3.11 -9.68
N VAL A 229 -5.66 2.42 -8.61
CA VAL A 229 -5.18 1.03 -8.65
C VAL A 229 -5.97 0.24 -7.62
N ASP A 230 -6.53 -0.89 -8.05
CA ASP A 230 -7.31 -1.76 -7.19
C ASP A 230 -6.41 -2.67 -6.35
N ILE A 231 -6.53 -2.58 -5.03
CA ILE A 231 -5.80 -3.40 -4.06
C ILE A 231 -6.70 -4.56 -3.66
N SER A 232 -6.69 -5.60 -4.48
CA SER A 232 -7.60 -6.72 -4.34
C SER A 232 -6.94 -8.07 -4.66
N ALA A 233 -7.61 -9.14 -4.24
CA ALA A 233 -7.26 -10.49 -4.62
C ALA A 233 -7.34 -10.69 -6.15
N GLU A 234 -8.26 -10.00 -6.85
CA GLU A 234 -8.38 -10.07 -8.30
C GLU A 234 -7.14 -9.47 -8.99
N SER A 235 -6.69 -8.29 -8.56
CA SER A 235 -5.46 -7.68 -9.07
C SER A 235 -4.25 -8.57 -8.85
N LEU A 236 -4.11 -9.16 -7.66
CA LEU A 236 -2.99 -10.05 -7.38
C LEU A 236 -3.06 -11.36 -8.17
N HIS A 237 -4.27 -11.88 -8.42
CA HIS A 237 -4.45 -13.06 -9.28
C HIS A 237 -4.00 -12.80 -10.72
N LYS A 238 -4.32 -11.62 -11.28
CA LYS A 238 -3.84 -11.24 -12.62
C LYS A 238 -2.30 -11.22 -12.67
N LEU A 239 -1.64 -10.68 -11.65
CA LEU A 239 -0.18 -10.68 -11.54
C LEU A 239 0.38 -12.10 -11.39
N GLN A 240 -0.26 -12.95 -10.57
CA GLN A 240 0.13 -14.35 -10.39
C GLN A 240 0.15 -15.09 -11.74
N LEU A 241 -0.90 -14.95 -12.55
CA LEU A 241 -0.99 -15.58 -13.86
C LEU A 241 0.13 -15.10 -14.79
N VAL A 242 0.39 -13.80 -14.82
CA VAL A 242 1.49 -13.23 -15.62
C VAL A 242 2.85 -13.78 -15.18
N ILE A 243 3.14 -13.78 -13.88
CA ILE A 243 4.41 -14.24 -13.32
C ILE A 243 4.60 -15.75 -13.53
N GLN A 244 3.53 -16.53 -13.37
CA GLN A 244 3.57 -17.96 -13.66
C GLN A 244 3.92 -18.21 -15.14
N GLU A 245 3.35 -17.45 -16.06
CA GLU A 245 3.67 -17.56 -17.48
C GLU A 245 5.08 -17.09 -17.82
N VAL A 246 5.64 -16.15 -17.06
CA VAL A 246 7.07 -15.80 -17.15
C VAL A 246 7.94 -16.99 -16.74
N PHE A 247 7.67 -17.64 -15.61
CA PHE A 247 8.41 -18.85 -15.22
C PHE A 247 8.30 -19.94 -16.28
N ASN A 248 7.11 -20.16 -16.83
CA ASN A 248 6.85 -21.15 -17.87
C ASN A 248 7.51 -20.82 -19.22
N SER A 249 8.02 -19.60 -19.41
CA SER A 249 8.66 -19.17 -20.66
C SER A 249 10.12 -19.61 -20.79
N PHE A 250 10.72 -20.15 -19.73
CA PHE A 250 12.09 -20.67 -19.75
C PHE A 250 12.10 -22.20 -19.77
N GLU A 251 13.14 -22.79 -20.36
CA GLU A 251 13.44 -24.21 -20.14
C GLU A 251 14.16 -24.38 -18.80
N TRP A 252 13.72 -25.35 -18.01
CA TRP A 252 14.25 -25.61 -16.67
C TRP A 252 14.88 -26.99 -16.56
N GLU A 253 15.83 -27.12 -15.64
CA GLU A 253 16.39 -28.38 -15.18
C GLU A 253 16.29 -28.50 -13.65
N GLY A 254 16.40 -29.73 -13.15
CA GLY A 254 16.28 -30.04 -11.72
C GLY A 254 14.83 -30.15 -11.22
N PRO A 255 14.63 -30.31 -9.90
CA PRO A 255 13.31 -30.52 -9.33
C PRO A 255 12.46 -29.24 -9.38
N LYS A 256 11.15 -29.42 -9.57
CA LYS A 256 10.14 -28.36 -9.42
C LYS A 256 10.07 -27.89 -7.97
N ASP A 257 9.68 -26.63 -7.79
CA ASP A 257 9.41 -26.04 -6.47
C ASP A 257 7.99 -25.46 -6.45
N HIS A 258 7.29 -25.60 -5.32
CA HIS A 258 5.97 -25.02 -5.08
C HIS A 258 6.13 -23.90 -4.05
N LEU A 259 5.60 -22.73 -4.38
CA LEU A 259 5.82 -21.48 -3.67
C LEU A 259 4.46 -20.90 -3.24
N PRO A 260 4.35 -20.21 -2.09
CA PRO A 260 5.41 -20.00 -1.09
C PRO A 260 5.66 -21.26 -0.23
N ARG A 261 6.84 -21.32 0.42
CA ARG A 261 7.27 -22.45 1.26
C ARG A 261 6.74 -22.40 2.69
#